data_AF-A0A937VIE2-F1
#
_entry.id   AF-A0A937VIE2-F1
#
_cell.length_a   1.000
_cell.length_b   1.000
_cell.length_c   1.000
_cell.angle_alpha   90.00
_cell.angle_beta   90.00
_cell.angle_gamma   90.00
#
_symmetry.space_group_name_H-M   'P 1'
#
loop_
_entity.id
_entity.type
_entity.pdbx_description
1 polymer ?
#
loop_
_entity_poly.entity_id
_entity_poly.type
_entity_poly.pdbx_seq_one_letter_code
_entity_poly.pdbx_strand_id
1 'polypeptide(L)'
;MTTCARCGTQLKDGTTVCFRCGAGLSGGDAHRSRSSTTGGVVMPTLTLVAIVVVAMGIGAGITWGVMAGGDKSESAPAGQTAGAGQAAEAGDAESYTEALAGGMDLAREASLKQGLRAIEVAVQTSFVELGDYPSPAEVTANGSVAAIVGVWPTNPYTDAPMQPGKGPGDYTYELTAGGFKLTGYDPEGPVVEIQR
;
A
#
# COMPACT_ATOMS: atom_id res chain seq x y z
N MET A 1 26.26 24.19 6.24
CA MET A 1 25.46 23.76 5.07
C MET A 1 26.03 22.46 4.55
N THR A 2 25.29 21.36 4.70
CA THR A 2 25.70 20.03 4.25
C THR A 2 25.03 19.73 2.91
N THR A 3 25.76 19.18 1.94
CA THR A 3 25.20 18.79 0.65
C THR A 3 24.98 17.28 0.59
N CYS A 4 23.83 16.85 0.09
CA CYS A 4 23.56 15.43 -0.13
C CYS A 4 24.50 14.86 -1.21
N ALA A 5 25.29 13.85 -0.88
CA ALA A 5 26.18 13.18 -1.83
C ALA A 5 25.46 12.48 -2.98
N ARG A 6 24.17 12.13 -2.80
CA ARG A 6 23.38 11.40 -3.80
C ARG A 6 22.71 12.31 -4.84
N CYS A 7 22.24 13.48 -4.43
CA CYS A 7 21.43 14.35 -5.30
C CYS A 7 21.83 15.82 -5.29
N GLY A 8 22.92 16.19 -4.61
CA GLY A 8 23.47 17.55 -4.61
C GLY A 8 22.61 18.60 -3.89
N THR A 9 21.56 18.20 -3.19
CA THR A 9 20.66 19.14 -2.51
C THR A 9 21.32 19.68 -1.23
N GLN A 10 21.28 21.01 -1.06
CA GLN A 10 21.70 21.70 0.14
C GLN A 10 20.74 21.37 1.29
N LEU A 11 21.27 20.89 2.40
CA LEU A 11 20.52 20.51 3.59
C LEU A 11 20.91 21.41 4.76
N LYS A 12 19.94 21.63 5.66
CA LYS A 12 20.16 22.35 6.90
C LYS A 12 21.09 21.54 7.80
N ASP A 13 21.98 22.22 8.51
CA ASP A 13 22.89 21.55 9.45
C ASP A 13 22.08 20.79 10.52
N GLY A 14 22.42 19.52 10.75
CA GLY A 14 21.71 18.62 11.70
C GLY A 14 20.70 17.64 11.07
N THR A 15 20.53 17.62 9.75
CA THR A 15 19.62 16.66 9.09
C THR A 15 20.30 15.29 8.91
N THR A 16 19.66 14.21 9.36
CA THR A 16 20.18 12.83 9.24
C THR A 16 19.79 12.12 7.95
N VAL A 17 18.78 12.64 7.23
CA VAL A 17 18.26 12.09 5.97
C VAL A 17 17.97 13.19 4.95
N CYS A 18 18.21 12.91 3.67
CA CYS A 18 17.88 13.85 2.59
C CYS A 18 16.40 13.76 2.23
N PHE A 19 15.62 14.83 2.44
CA PHE A 19 14.20 14.87 2.09
C PHE A 19 13.89 14.67 0.60
N ARG A 20 14.87 14.90 -0.29
CA ARG A 20 14.67 14.77 -1.73
C ARG A 20 14.86 13.34 -2.25
N CYS A 21 15.73 12.55 -1.64
CA CYS A 21 16.08 11.21 -2.16
C CYS A 21 16.09 10.10 -1.09
N GLY A 22 15.78 10.43 0.17
CA GLY A 22 15.76 9.48 1.28
C GLY A 22 17.13 8.98 1.73
N ALA A 23 18.23 9.46 1.16
CA ALA A 23 19.57 8.99 1.52
C ALA A 23 19.96 9.45 2.93
N GLY A 24 20.43 8.52 3.77
CA GLY A 24 21.01 8.83 5.08
C GLY A 24 22.35 9.56 4.93
N LEU A 25 22.55 10.62 5.70
CA LEU A 25 23.80 11.37 5.77
C LEU A 25 24.64 10.83 6.93
N SER A 26 25.28 9.68 6.73
CA SER A 26 26.13 9.07 7.74
C SER A 26 27.52 9.73 7.73
N GLY A 27 27.82 10.55 8.74
CA GLY A 27 29.17 10.99 9.05
C GLY A 27 29.79 10.10 10.12
N GLY A 28 30.94 9.49 9.83
CA GLY A 28 31.98 9.16 10.82
C GLY A 28 32.01 7.73 11.35
N ASP A 29 33.16 7.11 11.12
CA ASP A 29 33.64 5.79 11.52
C ASP A 29 33.33 5.37 12.98
N ALA A 30 32.76 4.18 13.12
CA ALA A 30 32.93 3.37 14.33
C ALA A 30 33.64 2.06 13.93
N HIS A 31 34.97 2.11 13.97
CA HIS A 31 35.81 0.93 14.17
C HIS A 31 35.28 0.15 15.38
N ARG A 32 34.76 -1.06 15.16
CA ARG A 32 34.70 -2.08 16.20
C ARG A 32 35.04 -3.44 15.61
N SER A 33 36.33 -3.75 15.64
CA SER A 33 36.82 -5.12 15.66
C SER A 33 36.14 -5.90 16.79
N ARG A 34 35.57 -7.07 16.47
CA ARG A 34 35.50 -8.23 17.37
C ARG A 34 35.38 -9.52 16.57
N SER A 35 36.53 -10.17 16.42
CA SER A 35 36.80 -11.59 16.67
C SER A 35 35.63 -12.57 16.68
N SER A 36 35.73 -13.56 15.77
CA SER A 36 35.50 -14.99 15.94
C SER A 36 34.64 -15.47 17.12
N THR A 37 33.56 -16.19 16.83
CA THR A 37 33.21 -17.41 17.58
C THR A 37 32.49 -18.38 16.64
N THR A 38 33.17 -19.49 16.40
CA THR A 38 32.68 -20.77 15.91
C THR A 38 31.54 -21.27 16.80
N GLY A 39 30.44 -21.73 16.21
CA GLY A 39 29.37 -22.39 16.95
C GLY A 39 28.35 -23.00 16.00
N GLY A 40 28.54 -24.27 15.64
CA GLY A 40 27.55 -25.04 14.91
C GLY A 40 26.27 -25.22 15.73
N VAL A 41 25.12 -25.23 15.06
CA VAL A 41 23.86 -25.65 15.66
C VAL A 41 23.19 -26.66 14.73
N VAL A 42 23.19 -27.88 15.25
CA VAL A 42 22.33 -29.01 14.94
C VAL A 42 20.85 -28.62 14.83
N MET A 43 20.21 -29.00 13.71
CA MET A 43 18.80 -29.43 13.70
C MET A 43 18.69 -30.70 14.55
N PRO A 44 17.60 -30.93 15.33
CA PRO A 44 16.38 -31.47 14.72
C PRO A 44 15.03 -31.18 15.43
N THR A 45 13.97 -31.62 14.75
CA THR A 45 12.69 -32.18 15.28
C THR A 45 11.58 -31.26 15.80
N LEU A 46 10.58 -31.07 14.92
CA LEU A 46 9.15 -31.39 15.14
C LEU A 46 8.65 -31.39 16.59
N THR A 47 7.85 -30.40 16.95
CA THR A 47 6.89 -30.53 18.05
C THR A 47 5.55 -29.93 17.65
N LEU A 48 4.58 -30.82 17.58
CA LEU A 48 3.19 -30.65 17.21
C LEU A 48 2.42 -30.47 18.52
N VAL A 49 1.95 -29.27 18.89
CA VAL A 49 1.04 -29.11 20.05
C VAL A 49 0.04 -27.96 19.87
N ALA A 50 -1.22 -28.40 19.79
CA ALA A 50 -2.47 -27.81 20.28
C ALA A 50 -2.93 -26.40 19.82
N ILE A 51 -3.95 -26.45 18.96
CA ILE A 51 -5.02 -25.47 18.83
C ILE A 51 -5.65 -25.21 20.22
N VAL A 52 -5.64 -23.95 20.66
CA VAL A 52 -6.55 -23.47 21.71
C VAL A 52 -7.45 -22.42 21.07
N VAL A 53 -8.69 -22.83 20.79
CA VAL A 53 -9.81 -21.93 20.51
C VAL A 53 -10.14 -21.20 21.81
N VAL A 54 -9.85 -19.91 21.89
CA VAL A 54 -10.46 -19.03 22.90
C VAL A 54 -11.46 -18.14 22.20
N ALA A 55 -12.72 -18.57 22.26
CA ALA A 55 -13.85 -17.68 22.12
C ALA A 55 -13.95 -16.83 23.39
N MET A 56 -13.76 -15.51 23.26
CA MET A 56 -14.27 -14.54 24.22
C MET A 56 -14.72 -13.30 23.45
N GLY A 57 -16.02 -13.22 23.21
CA GLY A 57 -16.70 -11.94 23.03
C GLY A 57 -16.98 -11.35 24.40
N ILE A 58 -16.59 -10.10 24.62
CA ILE A 58 -17.23 -9.15 25.54
C ILE A 58 -17.11 -7.78 24.88
N GLY A 59 -18.25 -7.22 24.49
CA GLY A 59 -18.37 -5.81 24.18
C GLY A 59 -18.28 -4.96 25.46
N ALA A 60 -17.63 -3.81 25.35
CA ALA A 60 -17.86 -2.68 26.24
C ALA A 60 -17.48 -1.42 25.49
N GLY A 61 -18.48 -0.57 25.25
CA GLY A 61 -18.28 0.77 24.72
C GLY A 61 -17.47 1.61 25.70
N ILE A 62 -16.62 2.46 25.15
CA ILE A 62 -16.00 3.55 25.91
C ILE A 62 -16.29 4.83 25.13
N THR A 63 -17.36 5.51 25.54
CA THR A 63 -17.70 6.88 25.14
C THR A 63 -17.12 7.84 26.17
N TRP A 64 -16.21 8.72 25.77
CA TRP A 64 -15.93 10.02 26.41
C TRP A 64 -15.53 10.95 25.26
N GLY A 65 -16.11 12.13 25.08
CA GLY A 65 -16.62 13.05 26.09
C GLY A 65 -15.79 14.33 25.97
N VAL A 66 -16.42 15.33 25.33
CA VAL A 66 -16.02 16.72 25.15
C VAL A 66 -15.29 17.34 26.36
N MET A 67 -14.24 18.11 26.10
CA MET A 67 -13.83 19.25 26.93
C MET A 67 -13.52 20.44 26.00
N ALA A 68 -14.34 21.47 26.15
CA ALA A 68 -14.22 22.77 25.51
C ALA A 68 -13.47 23.77 26.42
N GLY A 69 -12.90 24.81 25.79
CA GLY A 69 -12.38 26.02 26.43
C GLY A 69 -10.89 26.21 26.17
N GLY A 70 -10.38 27.31 25.61
CA GLY A 70 -10.96 28.59 25.22
C GLY A 70 -9.80 29.55 24.91
N ASP A 71 -9.84 30.13 23.72
CA ASP A 71 -9.47 31.51 23.36
C ASP A 71 -8.11 32.08 23.80
N LYS A 72 -7.25 32.31 22.79
CA LYS A 72 -6.66 33.64 22.53
C LYS A 72 -6.25 33.75 21.06
N SER A 73 -7.04 34.54 20.32
CA SER A 73 -6.69 35.16 19.06
C SER A 73 -5.59 36.20 19.27
N GLU A 74 -4.59 36.25 18.37
CA GLU A 74 -4.15 37.53 17.79
C GLU A 74 -3.34 37.31 16.49
N SER A 75 -3.97 37.73 15.38
CA SER A 75 -3.43 38.55 14.29
C SER A 75 -2.26 38.07 13.41
N ALA A 76 -2.63 37.77 12.17
CA ALA A 76 -1.86 37.77 10.91
C ALA A 76 -1.21 39.16 10.60
N PRO A 77 -0.53 39.46 9.45
CA PRO A 77 -0.52 38.74 8.17
C PRO A 77 0.81 38.79 7.35
N ALA A 78 0.71 38.23 6.13
CA ALA A 78 1.38 38.62 4.87
C ALA A 78 2.25 37.54 4.22
N GLY A 79 1.90 37.20 2.97
CA GLY A 79 2.68 36.31 2.12
C GLY A 79 1.91 35.54 1.04
N GLN A 80 0.72 35.99 0.63
CA GLN A 80 0.11 35.57 -0.62
C GLN A 80 0.83 36.26 -1.77
N THR A 81 1.45 35.51 -2.68
CA THR A 81 1.71 35.97 -4.03
C THR A 81 0.53 35.58 -4.91
N ALA A 82 -0.25 36.60 -5.28
CA ALA A 82 -1.02 36.69 -6.52
C ALA A 82 -0.14 36.28 -7.73
N GLY A 83 -0.66 35.79 -8.85
CA GLY A 83 -2.03 35.61 -9.28
C GLY A 83 -2.02 35.36 -10.79
N ALA A 84 -3.04 34.69 -11.29
CA ALA A 84 -3.62 34.94 -12.60
C ALA A 84 -5.05 34.39 -12.51
N GLY A 85 -6.01 35.30 -12.62
CA GLY A 85 -7.41 35.03 -12.31
C GLY A 85 -8.03 34.02 -13.25
N GLN A 86 -8.98 33.27 -12.71
CA GLN A 86 -10.17 32.92 -13.47
C GLN A 86 -11.33 33.56 -12.74
N ALA A 87 -11.94 34.52 -13.44
CA ALA A 87 -13.24 35.02 -13.11
C ALA A 87 -14.15 33.81 -12.85
N ALA A 88 -14.93 33.89 -11.77
CA ALA A 88 -16.04 33.00 -11.55
C ALA A 88 -17.06 33.25 -12.68
N GLU A 89 -16.83 32.59 -13.80
CA GLU A 89 -17.90 32.23 -14.71
C GLU A 89 -18.83 31.33 -13.89
N ALA A 90 -20.13 31.63 -13.89
CA ALA A 90 -21.14 30.76 -13.34
C ALA A 90 -21.08 29.45 -14.14
N GLY A 91 -20.20 28.53 -13.73
CA GLY A 91 -20.05 27.24 -14.35
C GLY A 91 -21.37 26.49 -14.17
N ASP A 92 -21.99 26.15 -15.30
CA ASP A 92 -23.13 25.25 -15.34
C ASP A 92 -22.85 24.03 -14.46
N ALA A 93 -23.80 23.68 -13.60
CA ALA A 93 -23.68 22.60 -12.62
C ALA A 93 -23.28 21.26 -13.26
N GLU A 94 -23.53 21.10 -14.56
CA GLU A 94 -23.16 19.94 -15.38
C GLU A 94 -21.63 19.73 -15.45
N SER A 95 -20.84 20.79 -15.65
CA SER A 95 -19.38 20.69 -15.79
C SER A 95 -18.69 20.19 -14.51
N TYR A 96 -19.21 20.56 -13.34
CA TYR A 96 -18.68 20.09 -12.06
C TYR A 96 -18.96 18.60 -11.84
N THR A 97 -20.10 18.09 -12.33
CA THR A 97 -20.44 16.68 -12.19
C THR A 97 -19.55 15.78 -13.06
N GLU A 98 -19.21 16.22 -14.28
CA GLU A 98 -18.31 15.49 -15.18
C GLU A 98 -16.88 15.43 -14.61
N ALA A 99 -16.39 16.54 -14.06
CA ALA A 99 -15.07 16.58 -13.42
C ALA A 99 -15.00 15.67 -12.18
N LEU A 100 -16.07 15.64 -11.37
CA LEU A 100 -16.17 14.74 -10.20
C LEU A 100 -16.27 13.27 -10.61
N ALA A 101 -17.04 12.96 -11.65
CA ALA A 101 -17.18 11.60 -12.19
C ALA A 101 -15.81 11.07 -12.66
N GLY A 102 -15.10 11.84 -13.48
CA GLY A 102 -13.76 11.45 -13.95
C GLY A 102 -12.73 11.30 -12.82
N GLY A 103 -12.82 12.12 -11.77
CA GLY A 103 -11.98 11.98 -10.58
C GLY A 103 -12.22 10.66 -9.82
N MET A 104 -13.48 10.22 -9.74
CA MET A 104 -13.83 8.95 -9.11
C MET A 104 -13.37 7.74 -9.94
N ASP A 105 -13.46 7.81 -11.27
CA ASP A 105 -12.95 6.74 -12.16
C ASP A 105 -11.44 6.52 -11.97
N LEU A 106 -10.67 7.61 -11.96
CA LEU A 106 -9.23 7.56 -11.70
C LEU A 106 -8.90 6.96 -10.33
N ALA A 107 -9.68 7.32 -9.30
CA ALA A 107 -9.49 6.78 -7.96
C ALA A 107 -9.79 5.27 -7.90
N ARG A 108 -10.83 4.81 -8.60
CA ARG A 108 -11.16 3.38 -8.71
C ARG A 108 -10.08 2.61 -9.45
N GLU A 109 -9.61 3.13 -10.58
CA GLU A 109 -8.54 2.50 -11.35
C GLU A 109 -7.23 2.40 -10.54
N ALA A 110 -6.87 3.46 -9.81
CA ALA A 110 -5.71 3.46 -8.93
C ALA A 110 -5.85 2.40 -7.82
N SER A 111 -7.04 2.28 -7.22
CA SER A 111 -7.35 1.28 -6.19
C SER A 111 -7.27 -0.14 -6.75
N LEU A 112 -7.81 -0.38 -7.94
CA LEU A 112 -7.71 -1.66 -8.66
C LEU A 112 -6.24 -2.04 -8.92
N LYS A 113 -5.44 -1.10 -9.45
CA LYS A 113 -4.00 -1.30 -9.67
C LYS A 113 -3.27 -1.67 -8.39
N GLN A 114 -3.56 -0.97 -7.29
CA GLN A 114 -2.94 -1.26 -5.99
C GLN A 114 -3.32 -2.66 -5.49
N GLY A 115 -4.59 -3.06 -5.60
CA GLY A 115 -5.04 -4.39 -5.22
C GLY A 115 -4.35 -5.51 -6.03
N LEU A 116 -4.25 -5.33 -7.35
CA LEU A 116 -3.55 -6.30 -8.21
C LEU A 116 -2.06 -6.41 -7.90
N ARG A 117 -1.40 -5.32 -7.52
CA ARG A 117 0.01 -5.37 -7.09
C ARG A 117 0.18 -6.14 -5.79
N ALA A 118 -0.74 -6.02 -4.84
CA ALA A 118 -0.69 -6.83 -3.63
C ALA A 118 -0.82 -8.33 -3.93
N ILE A 119 -1.74 -8.70 -4.84
CA ILE A 119 -1.91 -10.09 -5.29
C ILE A 119 -0.67 -10.59 -6.05
N GLU A 120 -0.13 -9.79 -6.97
CA GLU A 120 1.10 -10.12 -7.72
C GLU A 120 2.27 -10.45 -6.77
N VAL A 121 2.51 -9.59 -5.78
CA VAL A 121 3.59 -9.79 -4.81
C VAL A 121 3.36 -11.07 -4.02
N ALA A 122 2.13 -11.34 -3.57
CA ALA A 122 1.83 -12.56 -2.82
C ALA A 122 2.00 -13.84 -3.66
N VAL A 123 1.63 -13.81 -4.94
CA VAL A 123 1.87 -14.91 -5.88
C VAL A 123 3.37 -15.16 -6.07
N GLN A 124 4.17 -14.09 -6.22
CA GLN A 124 5.63 -14.20 -6.33
C GLN A 124 6.26 -14.73 -5.04
N THR A 125 5.80 -14.28 -3.89
CA THR A 125 6.25 -14.79 -2.59
C THR A 125 5.91 -16.28 -2.44
N SER A 126 4.71 -16.70 -2.84
CA SER A 126 4.32 -18.11 -2.84
C SER A 126 5.28 -18.97 -3.67
N PHE A 127 5.71 -18.49 -4.85
CA PHE A 127 6.71 -19.19 -5.66
C PHE A 127 8.06 -19.28 -4.97
N VAL A 128 8.51 -18.22 -4.30
CA VAL A 128 9.78 -18.22 -3.53
C VAL A 128 9.73 -19.20 -2.36
N GLU A 129 8.59 -19.32 -1.68
CA GLU A 129 8.43 -20.17 -0.50
C GLU A 129 8.20 -21.64 -0.83
N LEU A 130 7.37 -21.92 -1.85
CA LEU A 130 6.90 -23.27 -2.18
C LEU A 130 7.58 -23.87 -3.41
N GLY A 131 8.24 -23.05 -4.24
CA GLY A 131 8.88 -23.47 -5.48
C GLY A 131 7.96 -23.54 -6.69
N ASP A 132 6.65 -23.30 -6.52
CA ASP A 132 5.63 -23.36 -7.56
C ASP A 132 4.65 -22.18 -7.46
N TYR A 133 4.08 -21.77 -8.59
CA TYR A 133 3.01 -20.77 -8.60
C TYR A 133 1.70 -21.37 -8.09
N PRO A 134 0.93 -20.63 -7.28
CA PRO A 134 -0.33 -21.10 -6.73
C PRO A 134 -1.34 -21.43 -7.83
N SER A 135 -2.20 -22.42 -7.58
CA SER A 135 -3.31 -22.72 -8.48
C SER A 135 -4.34 -21.58 -8.49
N PRO A 136 -5.17 -21.43 -9.54
CA PRO A 136 -6.19 -20.37 -9.58
C PRO A 136 -7.18 -20.37 -8.41
N ALA A 137 -7.44 -21.53 -7.80
CA ALA A 137 -8.32 -21.64 -6.62
C ALA A 137 -7.69 -21.04 -5.35
N GLU A 138 -6.36 -20.94 -5.31
CA GLU A 138 -5.61 -20.41 -4.18
C GLU A 138 -5.43 -18.89 -4.24
N VAL A 139 -5.50 -18.30 -5.43
CA VAL A 139 -5.44 -16.86 -5.64
C VAL A 139 -6.84 -16.25 -5.44
N THR A 140 -7.38 -16.36 -4.22
CA THR A 140 -8.70 -15.82 -3.82
C THR A 140 -8.67 -15.35 -2.38
N ALA A 141 -9.67 -14.56 -1.96
CA ALA A 141 -9.80 -14.09 -0.57
C ALA A 141 -9.88 -15.21 0.48
N ASN A 142 -10.28 -16.42 0.07
CA ASN A 142 -10.38 -17.61 0.93
C ASN A 142 -9.28 -18.65 0.62
N GLY A 143 -8.37 -18.34 -0.30
CA GLY A 143 -7.29 -19.23 -0.72
C GLY A 143 -6.01 -19.03 0.11
N SER A 144 -5.00 -19.86 -0.14
CA SER A 144 -3.72 -19.82 0.59
C SER A 144 -2.98 -18.50 0.38
N VAL A 145 -3.12 -17.86 -0.79
CA VAL A 145 -2.48 -16.58 -1.10
C VAL A 145 -2.98 -15.45 -0.18
N ALA A 146 -4.22 -15.52 0.32
CA ALA A 146 -4.74 -14.50 1.22
C ALA A 146 -3.93 -14.35 2.52
N ALA A 147 -3.35 -15.44 3.02
CA ALA A 147 -2.48 -15.41 4.19
C ALA A 147 -1.18 -14.61 3.95
N ILE A 148 -0.67 -14.61 2.71
CA ILE A 148 0.53 -13.87 2.31
C ILE A 148 0.20 -12.39 2.08
N VAL A 149 -0.96 -12.10 1.49
CA VAL A 149 -1.43 -10.73 1.26
C VAL A 149 -1.71 -10.00 2.59
N GLY A 150 -2.12 -10.73 3.62
CA GLY A 150 -2.42 -10.20 4.96
C GLY A 150 -3.79 -9.53 5.05
N VAL A 151 -4.05 -8.51 4.22
CA VAL A 151 -5.37 -7.89 4.06
C VAL A 151 -5.79 -7.97 2.60
N TRP A 152 -6.80 -8.80 2.33
CA TRP A 152 -7.25 -9.00 0.96
C TRP A 152 -7.78 -7.70 0.34
N PRO A 153 -7.43 -7.36 -0.92
CA PRO A 153 -7.85 -6.11 -1.52
C PRO A 153 -9.36 -6.00 -1.70
N THR A 154 -9.88 -4.79 -1.57
CA THR A 154 -11.29 -4.46 -1.81
C THR A 154 -11.52 -4.08 -3.27
N ASN A 155 -12.60 -4.59 -3.85
CA ASN A 155 -13.08 -4.21 -5.18
C ASN A 155 -13.64 -2.77 -5.12
N PRO A 156 -13.10 -1.83 -5.91
CA PRO A 156 -13.45 -0.41 -5.84
C PRO A 156 -14.83 -0.06 -6.44
N TYR A 157 -15.54 -1.03 -7.02
CA TYR A 157 -16.88 -0.86 -7.60
C TYR A 157 -17.97 -1.46 -6.72
N THR A 158 -17.63 -2.38 -5.81
CA THR A 158 -18.61 -3.13 -5.00
C THR A 158 -18.35 -3.08 -3.50
N ASP A 159 -17.20 -2.55 -3.08
CA ASP A 159 -16.72 -2.54 -1.69
C ASP A 159 -16.59 -3.94 -1.05
N ALA A 160 -16.72 -5.00 -1.85
CA ALA A 160 -16.50 -6.39 -1.45
C ALA A 160 -15.04 -6.80 -1.68
N PRO A 161 -14.56 -7.93 -1.13
CA PRO A 161 -13.26 -8.47 -1.51
C PRO A 161 -13.12 -8.64 -3.03
N MET A 162 -11.98 -8.26 -3.61
CA MET A 162 -11.67 -8.56 -5.01
C MET A 162 -11.78 -10.07 -5.24
N GLN A 163 -12.33 -10.49 -6.37
CA GLN A 163 -12.61 -11.90 -6.64
C GLN A 163 -12.21 -12.28 -8.07
N PRO A 164 -11.97 -13.57 -8.33
CA PRO A 164 -11.79 -14.06 -9.69
C PRO A 164 -13.03 -13.78 -10.54
N GLY A 165 -12.84 -13.18 -11.71
CA GLY A 165 -13.93 -12.79 -12.58
C GLY A 165 -13.52 -11.79 -13.65
N LYS A 166 -14.50 -11.36 -14.43
CA LYS A 166 -14.36 -10.32 -15.46
C LYS A 166 -15.29 -9.13 -15.21
N GLY A 167 -15.92 -9.09 -14.03
CA GLY A 167 -16.75 -7.96 -13.63
C GLY A 167 -15.90 -6.75 -13.22
N PRO A 168 -16.51 -5.56 -13.10
CA PRO A 168 -15.80 -4.37 -12.65
C PRO A 168 -15.13 -4.58 -11.29
N GLY A 169 -13.81 -4.34 -11.24
CA GLY A 169 -12.95 -4.54 -10.08
C GLY A 169 -12.60 -6.00 -9.77
N ASP A 170 -13.03 -6.95 -10.58
CA ASP A 170 -12.60 -8.35 -10.50
C ASP A 170 -11.26 -8.54 -11.26
N TYR A 171 -10.69 -9.73 -11.15
CA TYR A 171 -9.47 -10.11 -11.86
C TYR A 171 -9.50 -11.53 -12.41
N THR A 172 -8.74 -11.80 -13.46
CA THR A 172 -8.42 -13.17 -13.90
C THR A 172 -6.97 -13.49 -13.59
N TYR A 173 -6.73 -14.72 -13.13
CA TYR A 173 -5.41 -15.28 -12.90
C TYR A 173 -5.23 -16.54 -13.75
N GLU A 174 -4.17 -16.57 -14.55
CA GLU A 174 -3.87 -17.69 -15.45
C GLU A 174 -2.40 -18.10 -15.27
N LEU A 175 -2.16 -19.40 -15.08
CA LEU A 175 -0.81 -19.95 -15.12
C LEU A 175 -0.32 -20.04 -16.57
N THR A 176 0.96 -19.75 -16.78
CA THR A 176 1.65 -19.89 -18.06
C THR A 176 2.81 -20.87 -17.92
N ALA A 177 3.51 -21.19 -19.01
CA ALA A 177 4.55 -22.22 -19.03
C ALA A 177 5.74 -21.97 -18.07
N GLY A 178 5.94 -20.74 -17.58
CA GLY A 178 7.01 -20.40 -16.64
C GLY A 178 6.67 -19.27 -15.68
N GLY A 179 5.39 -18.98 -15.52
CA GLY A 179 4.95 -17.70 -14.98
C GLY A 179 3.45 -17.62 -14.79
N PHE A 180 2.94 -16.40 -14.69
CA PHE A 180 1.50 -16.16 -14.59
C PHE A 180 1.09 -14.87 -15.29
N LYS A 181 -0.20 -14.79 -15.61
CA LYS A 181 -0.87 -13.60 -16.07
C LYS A 181 -1.96 -13.22 -15.07
N LEU A 182 -1.96 -11.96 -14.65
CA LEU A 182 -2.97 -11.36 -13.79
C LEU A 182 -3.57 -10.16 -14.51
N THR A 183 -4.86 -10.19 -14.77
CA THR A 183 -5.58 -9.13 -15.50
C THR A 183 -6.70 -8.59 -14.62
N GLY A 184 -6.76 -7.27 -14.41
CA GLY A 184 -7.87 -6.61 -13.73
C GLY A 184 -8.83 -5.94 -14.69
N TYR A 185 -10.09 -5.87 -14.29
CA TYR A 185 -11.19 -5.39 -15.13
C TYR A 185 -11.84 -4.14 -14.56
N ASP A 186 -12.17 -3.19 -15.41
CA ASP A 186 -13.08 -2.08 -15.15
C ASP A 186 -14.43 -2.32 -15.89
N PRO A 187 -15.38 -1.37 -15.87
CA PRO A 187 -16.64 -1.51 -16.60
C PRO A 187 -16.50 -1.61 -18.13
N GLU A 188 -15.39 -1.14 -18.70
CA GLU A 188 -15.14 -1.12 -20.14
C GLU A 188 -14.35 -2.37 -20.61
N GLY A 189 -13.64 -3.04 -19.70
CA GLY A 189 -12.97 -4.30 -19.95
C GLY A 189 -11.63 -4.43 -19.21
N PRO A 190 -10.64 -5.13 -19.77
CA PRO A 190 -9.35 -5.29 -19.13
C PRO A 190 -8.58 -3.97 -19.13
N VAL A 191 -8.22 -3.47 -17.95
CA VAL A 191 -7.54 -2.18 -17.76
C VAL A 191 -6.09 -2.35 -17.31
N VAL A 192 -5.78 -3.44 -16.61
CA VAL A 192 -4.44 -3.73 -16.10
C VAL A 192 -4.09 -5.16 -16.45
N GLU A 193 -2.94 -5.35 -17.08
CA GLU A 193 -2.35 -6.66 -17.31
C GLU A 193 -0.95 -6.72 -16.71
N ILE A 194 -0.69 -7.80 -15.98
CA ILE A 194 0.57 -8.09 -15.32
C ILE A 194 0.99 -9.48 -15.79
N GLN A 195 2.15 -9.56 -16.43
CA GLN A 195 2.74 -10.82 -16.87
C GLN A 195 4.15 -10.94 -16.28
N ARG A 196 4.44 -12.10 -15.71
CA ARG A 196 5.71 -12.42 -15.05
C ARG A 196 6.18 -13.80 -15.44
#